data_AF-A0AAV2P589-F1
#
_entry.id   AF-A0AAV2P589-F1
#
_cell.length_a   1.000
_cell.length_b   1.000
_cell.length_c   1.000
_cell.angle_alpha   90.00
_cell.angle_beta   90.00
_cell.angle_gamma   90.00
#
_symmetry.space_group_name_H-M   'P 1'
#
loop_
_entity.id
_entity.type
_entity.pdbx_description
1 polymer ?
#
loop_
_entity_poly.entity_id
_entity_poly.type
_entity_poly.pdbx_seq_one_letter_code
_entity_poly.pdbx_strand_id
1 'polypeptide(L)'
;MVFESCYQLVISTAFLARLWNEIWNRDKFRCLYEAMNDHWNIFTNDLERRILKEYSTVSRKFTIFYSIMMYLLSSMFIVIPLTPAFLDIVLPLNESRPRILAIDVEFRVDMNEYFKPLFCYTTAIIVVGISIMVAADTMHFTCTTHACSLFSIIGEQIETITLHRDVEKCGRCVNEKFKSSDEQAMYQEYITCLKKYQLALKFVDILNSTHQTVAVFFLLLIGATLSLIGIRIVYVLDQMEEMIRFTFIIMGALLQLMIMCYSGQKLMDESQNIFYRAYAAKWYMYSPRIKSLLITTFYRSFTPCSLTAGKLVPLSMTTYAAVIRAGMSYFTAFLSIKE
;
A
#
# COMPACT_ATOMS: atom_id res chain seq x y z
N MET A 1 20.50 -1.85 -26.88
CA MET A 1 20.31 -0.40 -26.63
C MET A 1 18.85 0.01 -26.60
N VAL A 2 18.13 0.24 -27.72
CA VAL A 2 16.77 0.86 -27.68
C VAL A 2 15.81 0.22 -26.67
N PHE A 3 15.68 -1.11 -26.66
CA PHE A 3 14.78 -1.80 -25.74
C PHE A 3 15.29 -1.81 -24.28
N GLU A 4 16.61 -1.83 -24.07
CA GLU A 4 17.21 -1.73 -22.73
C GLU A 4 16.92 -0.36 -22.12
N SER A 5 17.04 0.68 -22.93
CA SER A 5 16.69 2.04 -22.54
C SER A 5 15.19 2.17 -22.24
N CYS A 6 14.31 1.47 -22.98
CA CYS A 6 12.87 1.54 -22.76
C CYS A 6 12.44 1.10 -21.36
N TYR A 7 12.81 -0.09 -20.89
CA TYR A 7 12.35 -0.54 -19.55
C TYR A 7 12.95 0.31 -18.43
N GLN A 8 14.19 0.79 -18.58
CA GLN A 8 14.82 1.71 -17.63
C GLN A 8 14.13 3.07 -17.58
N LEU A 9 13.66 3.57 -18.73
CA LEU A 9 12.82 4.77 -18.80
C LEU A 9 11.47 4.55 -18.11
N VAL A 10 10.83 3.38 -18.30
CA VAL A 10 9.57 3.05 -17.59
C VAL A 10 9.78 3.02 -16.07
N ILE A 11 10.88 2.44 -15.59
CA ILE A 11 11.20 2.42 -14.15
C ILE A 11 11.49 3.83 -13.63
N SER A 12 12.30 4.62 -14.37
CA SER A 12 12.66 5.98 -13.99
C SER A 12 11.43 6.91 -13.95
N THR A 13 10.53 6.77 -14.91
CA THR A 13 9.26 7.51 -14.94
C THR A 13 8.34 7.14 -13.77
N ALA A 14 8.39 5.89 -13.28
CA ALA A 14 7.66 5.50 -12.08
C ALA A 14 8.15 6.24 -10.81
N PHE A 15 9.47 6.40 -10.65
CA PHE A 15 10.03 7.18 -9.54
C PHE A 15 9.65 8.66 -9.64
N LEU A 16 9.77 9.25 -10.83
CA LEU A 16 9.40 10.65 -11.06
C LEU A 16 7.91 10.89 -10.84
N ALA A 17 7.05 9.98 -11.28
CA ALA A 17 5.60 10.09 -11.07
C ALA A 17 5.23 10.09 -9.58
N ARG A 18 5.92 9.30 -8.76
CA ARG A 18 5.72 9.27 -7.29
C ARG A 18 6.18 10.57 -6.64
N LEU A 19 7.37 11.05 -6.98
CA LEU A 19 7.89 12.32 -6.46
C LEU A 19 6.98 13.49 -6.84
N TRP A 20 6.56 13.53 -8.11
CA TRP A 20 5.65 14.55 -8.61
C TRP A 20 4.31 14.55 -7.86
N ASN A 21 3.80 13.36 -7.53
CA ASN A 21 2.58 13.25 -6.76
C ASN A 21 2.68 13.80 -5.36
N GLU A 22 3.79 13.55 -4.66
CA GLU A 22 4.03 14.12 -3.33
C GLU A 22 4.11 15.65 -3.38
N ILE A 23 4.74 16.20 -4.42
CA ILE A 23 4.82 17.65 -4.63
C ILE A 23 3.42 18.22 -4.94
N TRP A 24 2.70 17.61 -5.88
CA TRP A 24 1.41 18.11 -6.34
C TRP A 24 0.31 18.01 -5.27
N ASN A 25 0.28 16.93 -4.50
CA ASN A 25 -0.72 16.70 -3.46
C ASN A 25 -0.19 17.03 -2.04
N ARG A 26 0.85 17.87 -1.93
CA ARG A 26 1.49 18.21 -0.64
C ARG A 26 0.50 18.67 0.42
N ASP A 27 -0.46 19.53 0.06
CA ASP A 27 -1.46 20.04 1.00
C ASP A 27 -2.41 18.95 1.50
N LYS A 28 -2.74 17.96 0.66
CA LYS A 28 -3.55 16.81 1.06
C LYS A 28 -2.79 15.87 1.97
N PHE A 29 -1.52 15.60 1.68
CA PHE A 29 -0.66 14.82 2.58
C PHE A 29 -0.52 15.50 3.94
N ARG A 30 -0.32 16.82 3.95
CA ARG A 30 -0.32 17.61 5.19
C ARG A 30 -1.63 17.45 5.96
N CYS A 31 -2.77 17.58 5.27
CA CYS A 31 -4.09 17.39 5.87
C CYS A 31 -4.28 15.97 6.44
N LEU A 32 -3.80 14.93 5.77
CA LEU A 32 -3.82 13.55 6.29
C LEU A 32 -3.00 13.44 7.58
N TYR A 33 -1.80 14.00 7.63
CA TYR A 33 -0.96 13.94 8.83
C TYR A 33 -1.51 14.73 10.01
N GLU A 34 -2.02 15.94 9.75
CA GLU A 34 -2.70 16.75 10.76
C GLU A 34 -3.93 16.00 11.29
N ALA A 35 -4.75 15.41 10.40
CA ALA A 35 -5.88 14.57 10.81
C ALA A 35 -5.41 13.35 11.63
N MET A 36 -4.35 12.64 11.23
CA MET A 36 -3.80 11.53 11.99
C MET A 36 -3.42 11.95 13.42
N ASN A 37 -2.78 13.10 13.57
CA ASN A 37 -2.42 13.66 14.87
C ASN A 37 -3.66 14.03 15.69
N ASP A 38 -4.63 14.72 15.09
CA ASP A 38 -5.87 15.12 15.76
C ASP A 38 -6.71 13.91 16.20
N HIS A 39 -6.68 12.81 15.44
CA HIS A 39 -7.37 11.57 15.81
C HIS A 39 -6.88 11.03 17.16
N TRP A 40 -5.60 11.19 17.53
CA TRP A 40 -5.13 10.77 18.86
C TRP A 40 -5.76 11.57 20.01
N ASN A 41 -6.23 12.79 19.73
CA ASN A 41 -6.95 13.64 20.69
C ASN A 41 -8.46 13.41 20.66
N ILE A 42 -9.02 12.97 19.54
CA ILE A 42 -10.45 12.68 19.36
C ILE A 42 -10.82 11.29 19.92
N PHE A 43 -9.93 10.32 19.75
CA PHE A 43 -10.13 8.93 20.15
C PHE A 43 -9.47 8.65 21.50
N THR A 44 -10.12 9.10 22.58
CA THR A 44 -9.50 9.17 23.91
C THR A 44 -9.66 7.92 24.76
N ASN A 45 -10.70 7.11 24.53
CA ASN A 45 -11.01 5.96 25.39
C ASN A 45 -9.88 4.93 25.41
N ASP A 46 -9.71 4.20 26.52
CA ASP A 46 -8.61 3.23 26.67
C ASP A 46 -8.62 2.13 25.61
N LEU A 47 -9.80 1.64 25.25
CA LEU A 47 -9.98 0.66 24.16
C LEU A 47 -9.59 1.27 22.81
N GLU A 48 -10.00 2.50 22.53
CA GLU A 48 -9.70 3.20 21.27
C GLU A 48 -8.19 3.45 21.13
N ARG A 49 -7.54 3.93 22.20
CA ARG A 49 -6.10 4.11 22.26
C ARG A 49 -5.34 2.81 22.11
N ARG A 50 -5.87 1.69 22.65
CA ARG A 50 -5.26 0.37 22.50
C ARG A 50 -5.27 -0.07 21.04
N ILE A 51 -6.40 0.05 20.34
CA ILE A 51 -6.52 -0.31 18.93
C ILE A 51 -5.62 0.57 18.05
N LEU A 52 -5.63 1.90 18.27
CA LEU A 52 -4.72 2.82 17.57
C LEU A 52 -3.25 2.41 17.75
N LYS A 53 -2.84 2.07 18.99
CA LYS A 53 -1.47 1.60 19.27
C LYS A 53 -1.18 0.27 18.58
N GLU A 54 -2.10 -0.69 18.58
CA GLU A 54 -1.92 -1.98 17.94
C GLU A 54 -1.68 -1.82 16.44
N TYR A 55 -2.55 -1.10 15.74
CA TYR A 55 -2.40 -0.82 14.31
C TYR A 55 -1.13 -0.01 14.01
N SER A 56 -0.75 0.95 14.87
CA SER A 56 0.52 1.68 14.78
C SER A 56 1.75 0.76 14.95
N THR A 57 1.68 -0.24 15.83
CA THR A 57 2.77 -1.22 15.96
C THR A 57 2.85 -2.16 14.76
N VAL A 58 1.72 -2.53 14.16
CA VAL A 58 1.67 -3.31 12.91
C VAL A 58 2.29 -2.51 11.77
N SER A 59 1.89 -1.24 11.58
CA SER A 59 2.47 -0.39 10.53
C SER A 59 3.96 -0.17 10.73
N ARG A 60 4.42 0.05 11.97
CA ARG A 60 5.86 0.18 12.28
C ARG A 60 6.64 -1.09 11.96
N LYS A 61 6.15 -2.28 12.35
CA LYS A 61 6.79 -3.57 12.03
C LYS A 61 6.86 -3.79 10.53
N PHE A 62 5.77 -3.51 9.82
CA PHE A 62 5.73 -3.59 8.36
C PHE A 62 6.75 -2.65 7.72
N THR A 63 6.80 -1.38 8.13
CA THR A 63 7.76 -0.40 7.60
C THR A 63 9.20 -0.84 7.78
N ILE A 64 9.57 -1.35 8.97
CA ILE A 64 10.92 -1.87 9.23
C ILE A 64 11.22 -3.08 8.34
N PHE A 65 10.33 -4.07 8.33
CA PHE A 65 10.50 -5.30 7.55
C PHE A 65 10.62 -5.00 6.05
N TYR A 66 9.69 -4.20 5.51
CA TYR A 66 9.67 -3.81 4.11
C TYR A 66 10.90 -3.01 3.72
N SER A 67 11.34 -2.05 4.55
CA SER A 67 12.56 -1.28 4.29
C SER A 67 13.79 -2.20 4.22
N ILE A 68 13.96 -3.09 5.20
CA ILE A 68 15.06 -4.07 5.22
C ILE A 68 15.03 -4.92 3.95
N MET A 69 13.87 -5.48 3.61
CA MET A 69 13.71 -6.34 2.44
C MET A 69 14.05 -5.59 1.13
N MET A 70 13.58 -4.35 0.96
CA MET A 70 13.87 -3.56 -0.25
C MET A 70 15.34 -3.14 -0.34
N TYR A 71 15.97 -2.75 0.77
CA TYR A 71 17.40 -2.45 0.77
C TYR A 71 18.26 -3.70 0.51
N LEU A 72 17.88 -4.87 1.03
CA LEU A 72 18.54 -6.14 0.71
C LEU A 72 18.38 -6.53 -0.77
N LEU A 73 17.18 -6.38 -1.33
CA LEU A 73 16.94 -6.63 -2.75
C LEU A 73 17.83 -5.72 -3.62
N SER A 74 17.96 -4.46 -3.23
CA SER A 74 18.78 -3.48 -3.93
C SER A 74 20.27 -3.73 -3.82
N SER A 75 20.75 -4.19 -2.66
CA SER A 75 22.18 -4.49 -2.49
C SER A 75 22.57 -5.68 -3.37
N MET A 76 21.71 -6.70 -3.45
CA MET A 76 21.91 -7.82 -4.38
C MET A 76 21.97 -7.35 -5.83
N PHE A 77 21.10 -6.42 -6.23
CA PHE A 77 21.11 -5.82 -7.57
C PHE A 77 22.40 -5.02 -7.86
N ILE A 78 22.93 -4.28 -6.88
CA ILE A 78 24.17 -3.49 -7.00
C ILE A 78 25.42 -4.38 -7.08
N VAL A 79 25.38 -5.60 -6.52
CA VAL A 79 26.50 -6.54 -6.58
C VAL A 79 26.70 -7.14 -7.97
N ILE A 80 25.64 -7.26 -8.79
CA ILE A 80 25.71 -7.87 -10.14
C ILE A 80 26.76 -7.17 -11.04
N PRO A 81 26.80 -5.82 -11.15
CA PRO A 81 27.88 -5.10 -11.86
C PRO A 81 29.30 -5.32 -11.34
N LEU A 82 29.47 -5.71 -10.07
CA LEU A 82 30.78 -5.91 -9.44
C LEU A 82 31.35 -7.30 -9.70
N THR A 83 30.52 -8.26 -10.12
CA THR A 83 30.92 -9.65 -10.37
C THR A 83 32.09 -9.78 -11.36
N PRO A 84 32.10 -9.10 -12.53
CA PRO A 84 33.23 -9.17 -13.45
C PRO A 84 34.53 -8.63 -12.85
N ALA A 85 34.46 -7.56 -12.05
CA ALA A 85 35.63 -6.97 -11.40
C ALA A 85 36.21 -7.87 -10.30
N PHE A 86 35.34 -8.55 -9.57
CA PHE A 86 35.75 -9.54 -8.58
C PHE A 86 36.37 -10.78 -9.25
N LEU A 87 35.75 -11.27 -10.32
CA LEU A 87 36.26 -12.43 -11.06
C LEU A 87 37.63 -12.15 -11.71
N ASP A 88 37.93 -10.91 -12.12
CA ASP A 88 39.25 -10.56 -12.65
C ASP A 88 40.36 -10.65 -11.59
N ILE A 89 40.03 -10.50 -10.31
CA ILE A 89 40.97 -10.61 -9.18
C ILE A 89 41.19 -12.08 -8.80
N VAL A 90 40.12 -12.87 -8.73
CA VAL A 90 40.17 -14.27 -8.25
C VAL A 90 40.54 -15.25 -9.36
N LEU A 91 40.05 -15.02 -10.59
CA LEU A 91 40.27 -15.85 -11.76
C LEU A 91 40.62 -14.96 -12.97
N PRO A 92 41.87 -14.46 -13.03
CA PRO A 92 42.30 -13.54 -14.07
C PRO A 92 42.32 -14.23 -15.44
N LEU A 93 41.75 -13.56 -16.44
CA LEU A 93 41.85 -13.91 -17.85
C LEU A 93 42.95 -13.08 -18.52
N ASN A 94 43.41 -13.51 -19.69
CA ASN A 94 44.41 -12.78 -20.49
C ASN A 94 43.91 -11.38 -20.91
N GLU A 95 42.59 -11.23 -21.04
CA GLU A 95 41.89 -9.96 -21.27
C GLU A 95 40.88 -9.73 -20.14
N SER A 96 40.74 -8.48 -19.69
CA SER A 96 39.76 -8.10 -18.67
C SER A 96 38.34 -8.29 -19.17
N ARG A 97 37.46 -8.83 -18.32
CA ARG A 97 36.03 -9.00 -18.63
C ARG A 97 35.35 -7.64 -18.90
N PRO A 98 34.38 -7.57 -19.84
CA PRO A 98 33.67 -6.33 -20.12
C PRO A 98 32.95 -5.85 -18.85
N ARG A 99 33.05 -4.54 -18.58
CA ARG A 99 32.39 -3.90 -17.43
C ARG A 99 30.92 -3.64 -17.78
N ILE A 100 30.02 -4.05 -16.89
CA ILE A 100 28.58 -3.88 -17.03
C ILE A 100 28.11 -2.92 -15.94
N LEU A 101 27.22 -1.99 -16.26
CA LEU A 101 26.54 -1.15 -15.25
C LEU A 101 25.14 -1.69 -14.95
N ALA A 102 24.65 -1.40 -13.74
CA ALA A 102 23.31 -1.79 -13.32
C ALA A 102 22.22 -1.10 -14.16
N ILE A 103 22.52 0.11 -14.64
CA ILE A 103 21.68 0.90 -15.54
C ILE A 103 22.54 1.20 -16.77
N ASP A 104 22.02 0.82 -17.93
CA ASP A 104 22.66 1.02 -19.23
C ASP A 104 22.42 2.45 -19.70
N VAL A 105 23.34 3.35 -19.32
CA VAL A 105 23.29 4.76 -19.71
C VAL A 105 24.51 5.04 -20.59
N GLU A 106 24.27 5.62 -21.77
CA GLU A 106 25.33 6.03 -22.68
C GLU A 106 25.97 7.32 -22.18
N PHE A 107 26.93 7.18 -21.26
CA PHE A 107 27.87 8.24 -20.95
C PHE A 107 28.86 8.29 -22.12
N ARG A 108 28.95 9.42 -22.83
CA ARG A 108 29.84 9.62 -24.00
C ARG A 108 31.34 9.63 -23.62
N VAL A 109 31.74 8.71 -22.75
CA VAL A 109 33.02 8.59 -22.07
C VAL A 109 33.39 7.10 -22.05
N ASP A 110 34.69 6.78 -22.09
CA ASP A 110 35.12 5.39 -22.03
C ASP A 110 34.74 4.76 -20.68
N MET A 111 33.87 3.75 -20.74
CA MET A 111 33.31 3.04 -19.61
C MET A 111 34.37 2.28 -18.82
N ASN A 112 35.45 1.82 -19.47
CA ASN A 112 36.49 1.04 -18.82
C ASN A 112 37.43 1.93 -18.00
N GLU A 113 37.72 3.15 -18.49
CA GLU A 113 38.56 4.12 -17.80
C GLU A 113 37.84 4.78 -16.62
N TYR A 114 36.56 5.14 -16.81
CA TYR A 114 35.76 5.87 -15.82
C TYR A 114 34.80 4.98 -15.01
N PHE A 115 35.01 3.65 -15.00
CA PHE A 115 34.09 2.71 -14.36
C PHE A 115 33.80 3.02 -12.89
N LYS A 116 34.84 3.31 -12.09
CA LYS A 116 34.70 3.55 -10.63
C LYS A 116 33.84 4.78 -10.31
N PRO A 117 34.12 6.00 -10.81
CA PRO A 117 33.28 7.16 -10.54
C PRO A 117 31.86 6.96 -11.08
N LEU A 118 31.72 6.29 -12.23
CA LEU A 118 30.42 6.03 -12.84
C LEU A 118 29.56 5.07 -12.01
N PHE A 119 30.17 3.99 -11.52
CA PHE A 119 29.53 3.04 -10.62
C PHE A 119 29.08 3.71 -9.32
N CYS A 120 29.92 4.57 -8.72
CA CYS A 120 29.55 5.35 -7.54
C CYS A 120 28.36 6.26 -7.81
N TYR A 121 28.36 6.97 -8.94
CA TYR A 121 27.26 7.84 -9.36
C TYR A 121 25.95 7.08 -9.57
N THR A 122 25.98 5.98 -10.33
CA THR A 122 24.78 5.16 -10.58
C THR A 122 24.25 4.52 -9.31
N THR A 123 25.15 4.08 -8.41
CA THR A 123 24.76 3.51 -7.11
C THR A 123 24.08 4.55 -6.24
N ALA A 124 24.60 5.78 -6.19
CA ALA A 124 23.97 6.87 -5.44
C ALA A 124 22.55 7.17 -5.95
N ILE A 125 22.35 7.20 -7.27
CA ILE A 125 21.02 7.39 -7.88
C ILE A 125 20.06 6.27 -7.48
N ILE A 126 20.51 5.01 -7.60
CA ILE A 126 19.71 3.83 -7.25
C ILE A 126 19.27 3.90 -5.78
N VAL A 127 20.20 4.18 -4.86
CA VAL A 127 19.90 4.31 -3.42
C VAL A 127 18.88 5.41 -3.17
N VAL A 128 19.05 6.60 -3.76
CA VAL A 128 18.10 7.71 -3.62
C VAL A 128 16.71 7.32 -4.15
N GLY A 129 16.63 6.71 -5.33
CA GLY A 129 15.37 6.27 -5.93
C GLY A 129 14.64 5.25 -5.05
N ILE A 130 15.37 4.28 -4.49
CA ILE A 130 14.81 3.28 -3.57
C ILE A 130 14.36 3.93 -2.27
N SER A 131 15.11 4.88 -1.71
CA SER A 131 14.71 5.58 -0.50
C SER A 131 13.41 6.36 -0.69
N ILE A 132 13.24 7.06 -1.81
CA ILE A 132 11.99 7.76 -2.16
C ILE A 132 10.84 6.77 -2.26
N MET A 133 11.06 5.65 -2.95
CA MET A 133 10.06 4.61 -3.14
C MET A 133 9.62 3.97 -1.82
N VAL A 134 10.58 3.57 -0.97
CA VAL A 134 10.30 2.99 0.35
C VAL A 134 9.54 4.00 1.21
N ALA A 135 9.92 5.28 1.20
CA ALA A 135 9.21 6.33 1.92
C ALA A 135 7.75 6.46 1.45
N ALA A 136 7.51 6.53 0.13
CA ALA A 136 6.17 6.66 -0.43
C ALA A 136 5.27 5.44 -0.16
N ASP A 137 5.81 4.23 -0.32
CA ASP A 137 5.06 2.98 -0.10
C ASP A 137 4.73 2.76 1.38
N THR A 138 5.67 3.07 2.29
CA THR A 138 5.45 2.96 3.75
C THR A 138 4.53 4.04 4.28
N MET A 139 4.59 5.26 3.73
CA MET A 139 3.62 6.33 4.01
C MET A 139 2.21 5.89 3.63
N HIS A 140 2.03 5.37 2.40
CA HIS A 140 0.75 4.87 1.92
C HIS A 140 0.20 3.78 2.86
N PHE A 141 1.01 2.76 3.15
CA PHE A 141 0.62 1.67 4.03
C PHE A 141 0.25 2.16 5.44
N THR A 142 0.99 3.14 5.98
CA THR A 142 0.72 3.70 7.31
C THR A 142 -0.62 4.43 7.32
N CYS A 143 -0.90 5.26 6.32
CA CYS A 143 -2.18 5.98 6.21
C CYS A 143 -3.36 5.01 6.05
N THR A 144 -3.24 3.98 5.22
CA THR A 144 -4.29 2.96 5.05
C THR A 144 -4.50 2.18 6.34
N THR A 145 -3.43 1.79 7.03
CA THR A 145 -3.50 1.05 8.31
C THR A 145 -4.14 1.92 9.40
N HIS A 146 -3.86 3.23 9.42
CA HIS A 146 -4.55 4.17 10.30
C HIS A 146 -6.05 4.22 9.99
N ALA A 147 -6.43 4.34 8.71
CA ALA A 147 -7.85 4.30 8.32
C ALA A 147 -8.55 3.00 8.76
N CYS A 148 -7.89 1.84 8.58
CA CYS A 148 -8.37 0.55 9.08
C CYS A 148 -8.63 0.58 10.60
N SER A 149 -7.72 1.17 11.36
CA SER A 149 -7.87 1.28 12.82
C SER A 149 -9.10 2.11 13.21
N LEU A 150 -9.42 3.18 12.48
CA LEU A 150 -10.60 4.00 12.73
C LEU A 150 -11.87 3.17 12.54
N PHE A 151 -11.97 2.40 11.44
CA PHE A 151 -13.13 1.54 11.20
C PHE A 151 -13.25 0.41 12.22
N SER A 152 -12.13 -0.20 12.61
CA SER A 152 -12.10 -1.22 13.66
C SER A 152 -12.63 -0.67 14.99
N ILE A 153 -12.20 0.54 15.39
CA ILE A 153 -12.69 1.24 16.59
C ILE A 153 -14.20 1.49 16.52
N ILE A 154 -14.69 1.99 15.39
CA ILE A 154 -16.12 2.27 15.20
C ILE A 154 -16.93 0.97 15.29
N GLY A 155 -16.43 -0.12 14.70
CA GLY A 155 -17.03 -1.44 14.82
C GLY A 155 -17.15 -1.89 16.28
N GLU A 156 -16.07 -1.77 17.06
CA GLU A 156 -16.07 -2.11 18.50
C GLU A 156 -17.04 -1.24 19.32
N GLN A 157 -17.13 0.06 19.01
CA GLN A 157 -18.05 0.97 19.69
C GLN A 157 -19.51 0.55 19.47
N ILE A 158 -19.89 0.22 18.23
CA ILE A 158 -21.25 -0.23 17.91
C ILE A 158 -21.59 -1.52 18.66
N GLU A 159 -20.64 -2.44 18.77
CA GLU A 159 -20.80 -3.67 19.54
C GLU A 159 -20.91 -3.40 21.06
N THR A 160 -20.04 -2.54 21.60
CA THR A 160 -19.99 -2.21 23.03
C THR A 160 -21.25 -1.51 23.54
N ILE A 161 -21.80 -0.57 22.75
CA ILE A 161 -23.11 0.09 22.98
C ILE A 161 -24.23 -0.97 23.15
N THR A 162 -24.09 -2.13 22.51
CA THR A 162 -25.06 -3.22 22.67
C THR A 162 -24.90 -3.97 23.99
N LEU A 163 -23.65 -4.26 24.39
CA LEU A 163 -23.33 -5.10 25.53
C LEU A 163 -23.62 -4.43 26.88
N HIS A 164 -23.39 -3.12 27.01
CA HIS A 164 -23.70 -2.37 28.24
C HIS A 164 -25.16 -2.54 28.68
N ARG A 165 -26.07 -2.67 27.71
CA ARG A 165 -27.50 -2.85 27.97
C ARG A 165 -27.89 -4.24 28.46
N ASP A 166 -27.14 -5.29 28.10
CA ASP A 166 -27.39 -6.65 28.58
C ASP A 166 -27.05 -6.78 30.08
N VAL A 167 -25.95 -6.15 30.50
CA VAL A 167 -25.50 -6.17 31.90
C VAL A 167 -26.45 -5.39 32.80
N GLU A 168 -26.94 -4.23 32.36
CA GLU A 168 -27.90 -3.44 33.14
C GLU A 168 -29.28 -4.09 33.25
N LYS A 169 -29.74 -4.82 32.22
CA LYS A 169 -31.01 -5.55 32.26
C LYS A 169 -31.00 -6.73 33.24
N CYS A 170 -29.87 -7.41 33.41
CA CYS A 170 -29.73 -8.51 34.36
C CYS A 170 -29.67 -8.04 35.83
N GLY A 171 -29.31 -6.78 36.08
CA GLY A 171 -29.05 -6.29 37.44
C GLY A 171 -30.17 -5.51 38.13
N ARG A 172 -31.23 -5.07 37.42
CA ARG A 172 -32.10 -4.03 37.99
C ARG A 172 -33.57 -4.09 37.52
N CYS A 173 -34.51 -4.28 38.44
CA CYS A 173 -35.93 -3.97 38.26
C CYS A 173 -36.09 -2.44 38.29
N VAL A 174 -36.29 -1.76 37.14
CA VAL A 174 -36.12 -0.29 37.07
C VAL A 174 -37.38 0.46 36.64
N ASN A 175 -37.69 1.47 37.47
CA ASN A 175 -38.64 2.58 37.34
C ASN A 175 -38.52 3.35 36.00
N GLU A 176 -39.64 3.79 35.42
CA GLU A 176 -39.71 4.41 34.08
C GLU A 176 -38.85 5.69 33.90
N LYS A 177 -38.62 6.48 34.95
CA LYS A 177 -37.80 7.71 34.86
C LYS A 177 -36.32 7.43 34.57
N PHE A 178 -35.77 6.32 35.08
CA PHE A 178 -34.36 5.96 34.89
C PHE A 178 -34.09 5.45 33.46
N LYS A 179 -35.09 4.81 32.81
CA LYS A 179 -35.02 4.40 31.38
C LYS A 179 -34.81 5.59 30.44
N SER A 180 -35.39 6.75 30.75
CA SER A 180 -35.30 7.94 29.88
C SER A 180 -33.92 8.60 29.90
N SER A 181 -33.24 8.60 31.05
CA SER A 181 -31.88 9.13 31.18
C SER A 181 -30.84 8.23 30.52
N ASP A 182 -31.03 6.91 30.63
CA ASP A 182 -30.18 5.90 30.02
C ASP A 182 -30.32 5.90 28.48
N GLU A 183 -31.55 5.98 27.95
CA GLU A 183 -31.77 6.11 26.50
C GLU A 183 -31.11 7.37 25.91
N GLN A 184 -31.16 8.50 26.63
CA GLN A 184 -30.52 9.74 26.19
C GLN A 184 -28.99 9.61 26.16
N ALA A 185 -28.37 8.95 27.15
CA ALA A 185 -26.93 8.70 27.17
C ALA A 185 -26.51 7.83 25.97
N MET A 186 -27.21 6.71 25.75
CA MET A 186 -27.00 5.80 24.62
C MET A 186 -27.13 6.52 23.26
N TYR A 187 -28.12 7.40 23.14
CA TYR A 187 -28.31 8.20 21.93
C TYR A 187 -27.13 9.17 21.68
N GLN A 188 -26.60 9.81 22.74
CA GLN A 188 -25.44 10.70 22.63
C GLN A 188 -24.15 9.94 22.29
N GLU A 189 -23.95 8.75 22.86
CA GLU A 189 -22.83 7.88 22.52
C GLU A 189 -22.89 7.43 21.06
N TYR A 190 -24.07 7.03 20.58
CA TYR A 190 -24.25 6.64 19.18
C TYR A 190 -24.01 7.80 18.22
N ILE A 191 -24.50 9.02 18.54
CA ILE A 191 -24.19 10.22 17.74
C ILE A 191 -22.69 10.48 17.69
N THR A 192 -21.98 10.32 18.83
CA THR A 192 -20.54 10.52 18.89
C THR A 192 -19.80 9.49 18.04
N CYS A 193 -20.24 8.23 18.07
CA CYS A 193 -19.74 7.17 17.19
C CYS A 193 -19.95 7.53 15.71
N LEU A 194 -21.13 8.02 15.32
CA LEU A 194 -21.41 8.45 13.95
C LEU A 194 -20.54 9.63 13.50
N LYS A 195 -20.28 10.60 14.37
CA LYS A 195 -19.37 11.71 14.07
C LYS A 195 -17.95 11.20 13.83
N LYS A 196 -17.46 10.25 14.63
CA LYS A 196 -16.18 9.55 14.43
C LYS A 196 -16.17 8.78 13.11
N TYR A 197 -17.27 8.11 12.75
CA TYR A 197 -17.42 7.41 11.47
C TYR A 197 -17.35 8.34 10.26
N GLN A 198 -18.04 9.48 10.30
CA GLN A 198 -17.95 10.48 9.23
C GLN A 198 -16.52 11.01 9.05
N LEU A 199 -15.78 11.18 10.14
CA LEU A 199 -14.39 11.60 10.11
C LEU A 199 -13.46 10.51 9.52
N ALA A 200 -13.69 9.23 9.85
CA ALA A 200 -12.99 8.12 9.22
C ALA A 200 -13.26 8.04 7.70
N LEU A 201 -14.51 8.24 7.28
CA LEU A 201 -14.89 8.27 5.87
C LEU A 201 -14.18 9.42 5.12
N LYS A 202 -14.20 10.64 5.68
CA LYS A 202 -13.50 11.79 5.11
C LYS A 202 -12.00 11.55 4.99
N PHE A 203 -11.39 10.91 5.97
CA PHE A 203 -9.97 10.55 5.94
C PHE A 203 -9.67 9.63 4.75
N VAL A 204 -10.49 8.60 4.51
CA VAL A 204 -10.34 7.70 3.36
C VAL A 204 -10.60 8.41 2.04
N ASP A 205 -11.56 9.32 1.96
CA ASP A 205 -11.82 10.10 0.74
C ASP A 205 -10.60 10.97 0.37
N ILE A 206 -9.97 11.63 1.35
CA ILE A 206 -8.74 12.40 1.13
C ILE A 206 -7.61 11.45 0.69
N LEU A 207 -7.46 10.30 1.37
CA LEU A 207 -6.44 9.31 1.04
C LEU A 207 -6.59 8.78 -0.39
N ASN A 208 -7.80 8.37 -0.78
CA ASN A 208 -8.10 7.90 -2.13
C ASN A 208 -7.86 9.01 -3.17
N SER A 209 -8.30 10.25 -2.90
CA SER A 209 -8.10 11.38 -3.82
C SER A 209 -6.62 11.72 -4.09
N THR A 210 -5.75 11.40 -3.12
CA THR A 210 -4.31 11.65 -3.18
C THR A 210 -3.58 10.58 -4.01
N HIS A 211 -4.05 9.33 -3.94
CA HIS A 211 -3.39 8.20 -4.62
C HIS A 211 -4.08 7.74 -5.91
N GLN A 212 -5.32 8.15 -6.19
CA GLN A 212 -6.11 7.66 -7.34
C GLN A 212 -5.40 7.84 -8.69
N THR A 213 -4.74 8.99 -8.91
CA THR A 213 -4.09 9.32 -10.18
C THR A 213 -2.80 8.52 -10.34
N VAL A 214 -1.97 8.50 -9.30
CA VAL A 214 -0.71 7.72 -9.31
C VAL A 214 -0.97 6.24 -9.45
N ALA A 215 -2.02 5.72 -8.83
CA ALA A 215 -2.35 4.30 -8.94
C ALA A 215 -2.64 3.89 -10.39
N VAL A 216 -3.27 4.75 -11.21
CA VAL A 216 -3.46 4.47 -12.65
C VAL A 216 -2.12 4.44 -13.37
N PHE A 217 -1.31 5.49 -13.21
CA PHE A 217 0.01 5.55 -13.83
C PHE A 217 0.86 4.34 -13.42
N PHE A 218 0.83 3.97 -12.15
CA PHE A 218 1.58 2.85 -11.61
C PHE A 218 1.12 1.50 -12.19
N LEU A 219 -0.19 1.25 -12.29
CA LEU A 219 -0.73 0.04 -12.93
C LEU A 219 -0.33 -0.06 -14.41
N LEU A 220 -0.39 1.05 -15.15
CA LEU A 220 0.03 1.11 -16.55
C LEU A 220 1.53 0.84 -16.70
N LEU A 221 2.35 1.48 -15.86
CA LEU A 221 3.80 1.31 -15.87
C LEU A 221 4.19 -0.12 -15.50
N ILE A 222 3.54 -0.76 -14.53
CA ILE A 222 3.77 -2.17 -14.22
C ILE A 222 3.38 -3.09 -15.37
N GLY A 223 2.24 -2.84 -16.03
CA GLY A 223 1.86 -3.60 -17.22
C GLY A 223 2.91 -3.48 -18.33
N ALA A 224 3.43 -2.27 -18.54
CA ALA A 224 4.50 -2.00 -19.50
C ALA A 224 5.82 -2.67 -19.10
N THR A 225 6.24 -2.63 -17.83
CA THR A 225 7.47 -3.30 -17.39
C THR A 225 7.37 -4.82 -17.52
N LEU A 226 6.26 -5.44 -17.10
CA LEU A 226 6.06 -6.88 -17.20
C LEU A 226 6.07 -7.36 -18.66
N SER A 227 5.44 -6.62 -19.57
CA SER A 227 5.43 -6.97 -21.00
C SER A 227 6.81 -6.78 -21.64
N LEU A 228 7.48 -5.66 -21.40
CA LEU A 228 8.81 -5.40 -21.95
C LEU A 228 9.83 -6.43 -21.43
N ILE A 229 9.88 -6.64 -20.12
CA ILE A 229 10.83 -7.60 -19.51
C ILE A 229 10.49 -9.03 -19.93
N GLY A 230 9.19 -9.38 -20.03
CA GLY A 230 8.75 -10.69 -20.49
C GLY A 230 9.28 -11.05 -21.88
N ILE A 231 9.24 -10.10 -22.83
CA ILE A 231 9.82 -10.28 -24.17
C ILE A 231 11.34 -10.49 -24.06
N ARG A 232 12.04 -9.71 -23.23
CA ARG A 232 13.50 -9.85 -23.10
C ARG A 232 13.94 -11.18 -22.53
N ILE A 233 13.26 -11.63 -21.48
CA ILE A 233 13.52 -12.94 -20.89
C ILE A 233 13.45 -14.02 -21.98
N VAL A 234 12.44 -13.98 -22.85
CA VAL A 234 12.30 -14.95 -23.95
C VAL A 234 13.49 -14.92 -24.92
N TYR A 235 14.10 -13.77 -25.22
CA TYR A 235 15.28 -13.70 -26.11
C TYR A 235 16.62 -14.00 -25.42
N VAL A 236 16.71 -13.79 -24.10
CA VAL A 236 17.97 -13.80 -23.33
C VAL A 236 18.06 -15.01 -22.37
N LEU A 237 17.24 -16.05 -22.58
CA LEU A 237 17.17 -17.27 -21.77
C LEU A 237 18.53 -17.93 -21.46
N ASP A 238 19.51 -17.81 -22.36
CA ASP A 238 20.83 -18.46 -22.23
C ASP A 238 21.84 -17.63 -21.39
N GLN A 239 21.54 -16.36 -21.09
CA GLN A 239 22.41 -15.48 -20.30
C GLN A 239 21.93 -15.38 -18.85
N MET A 240 22.55 -16.17 -17.97
CA MET A 240 22.16 -16.27 -16.55
C MET A 240 22.22 -14.93 -15.80
N GLU A 241 23.20 -14.08 -16.09
CA GLU A 241 23.36 -12.78 -15.40
C GLU A 241 22.18 -11.82 -15.68
N GLU A 242 21.76 -11.73 -16.94
CA GLU A 242 20.64 -10.91 -17.38
C GLU A 242 19.30 -11.44 -16.85
N MET A 243 19.13 -12.75 -16.85
CA MET A 243 17.95 -13.42 -16.29
C MET A 243 17.78 -13.10 -14.80
N ILE A 244 18.86 -13.15 -14.02
CA ILE A 244 18.85 -12.79 -12.59
C ILE A 244 18.47 -11.32 -12.41
N ARG A 245 19.05 -10.41 -13.21
CA ARG A 245 18.75 -8.97 -13.19
C ARG A 245 17.27 -8.68 -13.42
N PHE A 246 16.67 -9.25 -14.47
CA PHE A 246 15.26 -9.07 -14.79
C PHE A 246 14.32 -9.68 -13.74
N THR A 247 14.71 -10.81 -13.15
CA THR A 247 13.96 -11.45 -12.08
C THR A 247 13.84 -10.55 -10.86
N PHE A 248 14.94 -9.88 -10.45
CA PHE A 248 14.91 -8.92 -9.34
C PHE A 248 13.99 -7.71 -9.63
N ILE A 249 14.01 -7.20 -10.85
CA ILE A 249 13.15 -6.08 -11.26
C ILE A 249 11.67 -6.48 -11.22
N ILE A 250 11.31 -7.64 -11.78
CA ILE A 250 9.93 -8.16 -11.72
C ILE A 250 9.50 -8.39 -10.29
N MET A 251 10.35 -9.02 -9.47
CA MET A 251 10.05 -9.26 -8.06
C MET A 251 9.78 -7.95 -7.31
N GLY A 252 10.61 -6.92 -7.51
CA GLY A 252 10.40 -5.59 -6.95
C GLY A 252 9.07 -4.97 -7.38
N ALA A 253 8.76 -4.99 -8.67
CA ALA A 253 7.51 -4.43 -9.19
C ALA A 253 6.26 -5.15 -8.64
N LEU A 254 6.31 -6.49 -8.55
CA LEU A 254 5.23 -7.29 -7.99
C LEU A 254 5.05 -7.05 -6.48
N LEU A 255 6.14 -6.92 -5.73
CA LEU A 255 6.10 -6.59 -4.30
C LEU A 255 5.42 -5.24 -4.05
N GLN A 256 5.74 -4.22 -4.86
CA GLN A 256 5.10 -2.91 -4.73
C GLN A 256 3.60 -2.96 -5.05
N LEU A 257 3.22 -3.67 -6.12
CA LEU A 257 1.81 -3.87 -6.46
C LEU A 257 1.07 -4.61 -5.34
N MET A 258 1.70 -5.63 -4.77
CA MET A 258 1.15 -6.40 -3.66
C MET A 258 0.84 -5.52 -2.46
N ILE A 259 1.71 -4.57 -2.11
CA ILE A 259 1.50 -3.65 -0.98
C ILE A 259 0.31 -2.73 -1.22
N MET A 260 0.20 -2.17 -2.42
CA MET A 260 -0.90 -1.31 -2.81
C MET A 260 -2.24 -2.06 -2.81
N CYS A 261 -2.29 -3.27 -3.38
CA CYS A 261 -3.49 -4.10 -3.43
C CYS A 261 -3.88 -4.70 -2.07
N TYR A 262 -2.90 -5.11 -1.25
CA TYR A 262 -3.14 -5.66 0.08
C TYR A 262 -3.70 -4.61 1.03
N SER A 263 -3.10 -3.42 1.05
CA SER A 263 -3.58 -2.31 1.89
C SER A 263 -4.98 -1.86 1.50
N GLY A 264 -5.28 -1.76 0.20
CA GLY A 264 -6.62 -1.48 -0.29
C GLY A 264 -7.65 -2.57 0.08
N GLN A 265 -7.29 -3.85 -0.06
CA GLN A 265 -8.15 -4.96 0.37
C GLN A 265 -8.44 -4.91 1.87
N LYS A 266 -7.40 -4.73 2.70
CA LYS A 266 -7.55 -4.68 4.15
C LYS A 266 -8.47 -3.53 4.59
N LEU A 267 -8.40 -2.39 3.91
CA LEU A 267 -9.30 -1.26 4.15
C LEU A 267 -10.76 -1.59 3.80
N MET A 268 -10.98 -2.26 2.66
CA MET A 268 -12.31 -2.70 2.25
C MET A 268 -12.89 -3.65 3.30
N ASP A 269 -12.12 -4.64 3.74
CA ASP A 269 -12.54 -5.65 4.72
C ASP A 269 -12.92 -4.99 6.06
N GLU A 270 -12.09 -4.09 6.61
CA GLU A 270 -12.39 -3.40 7.87
C GLU A 270 -13.59 -2.45 7.76
N SER A 271 -13.74 -1.77 6.62
CA SER A 271 -14.89 -0.90 6.39
C SER A 271 -16.21 -1.68 6.29
N GLN A 272 -16.18 -2.88 5.70
CA GLN A 272 -17.34 -3.77 5.59
C GLN A 272 -17.63 -4.49 6.91
N ASN A 273 -16.61 -4.75 7.73
CA ASN A 273 -16.77 -5.34 9.06
C ASN A 273 -17.73 -4.53 9.96
N ILE A 274 -17.81 -3.21 9.76
CA ILE A 274 -18.79 -2.34 10.45
C ILE A 274 -20.22 -2.82 10.20
N PHE A 275 -20.56 -3.24 8.98
CA PHE A 275 -21.89 -3.77 8.66
C PHE A 275 -22.16 -5.04 9.46
N TYR A 276 -21.22 -5.99 9.47
CA TYR A 276 -21.37 -7.27 10.17
C TYR A 276 -21.48 -7.09 11.69
N ARG A 277 -20.67 -6.21 12.29
CA ARG A 277 -20.73 -5.89 13.72
C ARG A 277 -22.03 -5.18 14.09
N ALA A 278 -22.47 -4.22 13.28
CA ALA A 278 -23.76 -3.54 13.44
C ALA A 278 -24.95 -4.50 13.29
N TYR A 279 -24.83 -5.53 12.44
CA TYR A 279 -25.87 -6.54 12.25
C TYR A 279 -25.92 -7.54 13.42
N ALA A 280 -24.75 -7.94 13.93
CA ALA A 280 -24.63 -8.81 15.10
C ALA A 280 -25.07 -8.12 16.41
N ALA A 281 -25.07 -6.79 16.45
CA ALA A 281 -25.65 -6.02 17.53
C ALA A 281 -27.15 -6.36 17.71
N LYS A 282 -27.64 -6.34 18.95
CA LYS A 282 -29.06 -6.55 19.31
C LYS A 282 -29.91 -5.32 18.97
N TRP A 283 -29.84 -4.85 17.72
CA TRP A 283 -30.46 -3.64 17.22
C TRP A 283 -31.98 -3.61 17.39
N TYR A 284 -32.63 -4.78 17.44
CA TYR A 284 -34.06 -4.91 17.71
C TYR A 284 -34.45 -4.37 19.09
N MET A 285 -33.52 -4.33 20.05
CA MET A 285 -33.76 -3.76 21.37
C MET A 285 -33.70 -2.23 21.36
N TYR A 286 -32.97 -1.60 20.42
CA TYR A 286 -32.74 -0.15 20.41
C TYR A 286 -34.02 0.69 20.34
N SER A 287 -33.94 1.92 20.83
CA SER A 287 -35.06 2.86 20.72
C SER A 287 -35.30 3.25 19.25
N PRO A 288 -36.52 3.70 18.89
CA PRO A 288 -36.84 4.05 17.51
C PRO A 288 -35.88 5.07 16.89
N ARG A 289 -35.38 6.03 17.69
CA ARG A 289 -34.41 7.04 17.25
C ARG A 289 -33.07 6.43 16.83
N ILE A 290 -32.52 5.54 17.65
CA ILE A 290 -31.25 4.86 17.35
C ILE A 290 -31.42 3.89 16.17
N LYS A 291 -32.56 3.18 16.07
CA LYS A 291 -32.87 2.33 14.92
C LYS A 291 -32.84 3.09 13.60
N SER A 292 -33.44 4.28 13.56
CA SER A 292 -33.40 5.13 12.36
C SER A 292 -31.97 5.52 11.96
N LEU A 293 -31.12 5.84 12.93
CA LEU A 293 -29.72 6.17 12.66
C LEU A 293 -28.92 4.93 12.20
N LEU A 294 -29.17 3.78 12.82
CA LEU A 294 -28.54 2.52 12.45
C LEU A 294 -28.86 2.09 11.02
N ILE A 295 -30.09 2.32 10.54
CA ILE A 295 -30.45 2.08 9.13
C ILE A 295 -29.56 2.91 8.20
N THR A 296 -29.26 4.16 8.57
CA THR A 296 -28.36 5.01 7.78
C THR A 296 -26.94 4.45 7.79
N THR A 297 -26.48 3.96 8.95
CA THR A 297 -25.18 3.28 9.09
C THR A 297 -25.12 2.04 8.21
N PHE A 298 -26.15 1.19 8.22
CA PHE A 298 -26.24 0.01 7.36
C PHE A 298 -26.18 0.36 5.88
N TYR A 299 -26.96 1.36 5.45
CA TYR A 299 -26.95 1.80 4.07
C TYR A 299 -25.55 2.26 3.63
N ARG A 300 -24.84 3.01 4.48
CA ARG A 300 -23.48 3.47 4.16
C ARG A 300 -22.42 2.37 4.24
N SER A 301 -22.50 1.47 5.21
CA SER A 301 -21.52 0.40 5.43
C SER A 301 -21.68 -0.77 4.48
N PHE A 302 -22.83 -0.90 3.82
CA PHE A 302 -23.05 -1.87 2.75
C PHE A 302 -22.09 -1.68 1.57
N THR A 303 -21.73 -0.42 1.26
CA THR A 303 -20.70 -0.10 0.28
C THR A 303 -19.33 0.04 0.95
N PRO A 304 -18.38 -0.90 0.71
CA PRO A 304 -17.06 -0.83 1.33
C PRO A 304 -16.30 0.40 0.85
N CYS A 305 -15.45 0.94 1.72
CA CYS A 305 -14.53 2.00 1.36
C CYS A 305 -13.33 1.40 0.64
N SER A 306 -13.24 1.61 -0.67
CA SER A 306 -12.15 1.10 -1.50
C SER A 306 -11.24 2.22 -1.98
N LEU A 307 -9.94 1.91 -2.08
CA LEU A 307 -9.00 2.74 -2.82
C LEU A 307 -9.11 2.36 -4.29
N THR A 308 -9.20 3.35 -5.17
CA THR A 308 -9.47 3.12 -6.59
C THR A 308 -8.42 3.78 -7.45
N ALA A 309 -7.86 3.05 -8.41
CA ALA A 309 -7.09 3.64 -9.50
C ALA A 309 -8.06 4.35 -10.46
N GLY A 310 -7.95 5.68 -10.53
CA GLY A 310 -8.68 6.50 -11.49
C GLY A 310 -10.21 6.44 -11.38
N LYS A 311 -10.74 6.03 -10.21
CA LYS A 311 -12.16 5.69 -9.97
C LYS A 311 -12.70 4.52 -10.80
N LEU A 312 -11.84 3.77 -11.50
CA LEU A 312 -12.23 2.68 -12.38
C LEU A 312 -11.93 1.33 -11.76
N VAL A 313 -10.70 1.14 -11.28
CA VAL A 313 -10.22 -0.17 -10.82
C VAL A 313 -10.01 -0.14 -9.31
N PRO A 314 -10.71 -0.96 -8.53
CA PRO A 314 -10.45 -1.08 -7.10
C PRO A 314 -9.06 -1.71 -6.87
N LEU A 315 -8.30 -1.15 -5.94
CA LEU A 315 -7.02 -1.69 -5.50
C LEU A 315 -7.29 -2.82 -4.50
N SER A 316 -7.44 -4.03 -5.04
CA SER A 316 -7.79 -5.24 -4.31
C SER A 316 -6.86 -6.39 -4.68
N MET A 317 -6.93 -7.48 -3.91
CA MET A 317 -6.22 -8.71 -4.24
C MET A 317 -6.70 -9.34 -5.56
N THR A 318 -7.94 -9.08 -5.96
CA THR A 318 -8.45 -9.51 -7.27
C THR A 318 -7.73 -8.79 -8.42
N THR A 319 -7.42 -7.50 -8.27
CA THR A 319 -6.62 -6.73 -9.23
C THR A 319 -5.17 -7.23 -9.29
N TYR A 320 -4.56 -7.51 -8.13
CA TYR A 320 -3.22 -8.12 -8.07
C TYR A 320 -3.16 -9.45 -8.85
N ALA A 321 -4.10 -10.36 -8.58
CA ALA A 321 -4.18 -11.63 -9.27
C ALA A 321 -4.45 -11.46 -10.78
N ALA A 322 -5.25 -10.46 -11.17
CA ALA A 322 -5.51 -10.16 -12.58
C ALA A 322 -4.23 -9.70 -13.31
N VAL A 323 -3.43 -8.82 -12.70
CA VAL A 323 -2.15 -8.37 -13.27
C VAL A 323 -1.16 -9.52 -13.41
N ILE A 324 -1.04 -10.39 -12.40
CA ILE A 324 -0.17 -11.58 -12.48
C ILE A 324 -0.61 -12.53 -13.58
N ARG A 325 -1.92 -12.83 -13.65
CA ARG A 325 -2.46 -13.70 -14.71
C ARG A 325 -2.18 -13.13 -16.09
N ALA A 326 -2.44 -11.84 -16.30
CA ALA A 326 -2.14 -11.18 -17.57
C ALA A 326 -0.64 -11.24 -17.91
N GLY A 327 0.24 -10.96 -16.94
CA GLY A 327 1.69 -11.06 -17.12
C GLY A 327 2.15 -12.46 -17.52
N MET A 328 1.64 -13.50 -16.84
CA MET A 328 1.94 -14.90 -17.19
C MET A 328 1.38 -15.29 -18.56
N SER A 329 0.16 -14.88 -18.90
CA SER A 329 -0.43 -15.14 -20.22
C SER A 329 0.39 -14.50 -21.35
N TYR A 330 0.82 -13.24 -21.18
CA TYR A 330 1.71 -12.59 -22.14
C TYR A 330 3.05 -13.30 -22.26
N PHE A 331 3.66 -13.68 -21.13
CA PHE A 331 4.92 -14.43 -21.13
C PHE A 331 4.81 -15.75 -21.90
N THR A 332 3.79 -16.56 -21.62
CA THR A 332 3.56 -17.83 -22.33
C THR A 332 3.27 -17.62 -23.82
N ALA A 333 2.50 -16.59 -24.18
CA ALA A 333 2.23 -16.26 -25.57
C ALA A 333 3.52 -15.88 -26.33
N PHE A 334 4.39 -15.06 -25.74
CA PHE A 334 5.68 -14.72 -26.36
C PHE A 334 6.62 -15.93 -26.46
N LEU A 335 6.60 -16.82 -25.46
CA LEU A 335 7.37 -18.06 -25.51
C LEU A 335 6.93 -18.95 -26.69
N SER A 336 5.62 -19.11 -26.86
CA SER A 336 5.04 -19.89 -27.98
C SER A 336 5.29 -19.28 -29.37
N ILE A 337 5.56 -17.98 -29.47
CA ILE A 337 5.90 -17.33 -30.76
C ILE A 337 7.39 -17.53 -31.09
N LYS A 338 8.24 -17.79 -30.09
CA LYS A 338 9.67 -18.05 -30.29
C LYS A 338 9.93 -19.49 -30.73
N GLU A 339 9.16 -20.44 -30.20
CA GLU A 339 9.13 -21.84 -30.67
C GLU A 339 8.62 -21.92 -32.11
#